data_AF-A0A7J7QQ97-F1
#
_entry.id   AF-A0A7J7QQ97-F1
#
_cell.length_a   1.000
_cell.length_b   1.000
_cell.length_c   1.000
_cell.angle_alpha   90.00
_cell.angle_beta   90.00
_cell.angle_gamma   90.00
#
_symmetry.space_group_name_H-M   'P 1'
#
loop_
_entity.id
_entity.type
_entity.pdbx_description
1 polymer ?
#
loop_
_entity_poly.entity_id
_entity_poly.type
_entity_poly.pdbx_seq_one_letter_code
_entity_poly.pdbx_strand_id
1 'polypeptide(L)'
;MKAATACLVAILSLLQIGTAVAVIAITAVNLGNVQSLQDVLKLNQKFCLASSDPKNMSACTYIYAVGAVSIVFTILIGLLQLITCNMCGCGKIMDAVFTALACAWWLVAGFITAAHTKAANSARPAIPGSQWRNAVVLLCWVTSGLFGALFVVHMLRIGCSRCRRFGKKGSQDDVEKAGLRNESRAPSAAVELGKEVAARPYMLGRFGGSKQAAGNAGSYLSGPNI
;
A
#
# COMPACT_ATOMS: atom_id res chain seq x y z
N MET A 1 10.64 8.83 -12.78
CA MET A 1 9.73 7.70 -12.50
C MET A 1 9.60 7.30 -11.03
N LYS A 2 10.70 7.08 -10.27
CA LYS A 2 10.60 6.65 -8.86
C LYS A 2 9.77 7.63 -7.99
N ALA A 3 10.07 8.93 -8.06
CA ALA A 3 9.34 9.97 -7.31
C ALA A 3 7.85 10.05 -7.68
N ALA A 4 7.50 10.04 -8.97
CA ALA A 4 6.11 10.08 -9.43
C ALA A 4 5.28 8.91 -8.91
N THR A 5 5.81 7.68 -8.96
CA THR A 5 5.09 6.52 -8.42
C THR A 5 4.96 6.57 -6.89
N ALA A 6 5.95 7.12 -6.18
CA ALA A 6 5.90 7.25 -4.73
C ALA A 6 4.82 8.26 -4.31
N CYS A 7 4.76 9.40 -5.01
CA CYS A 7 3.71 10.39 -4.86
C CYS A 7 2.32 9.80 -5.15
N LEU A 8 2.18 9.05 -6.25
CA LEU A 8 0.91 8.43 -6.62
C LEU A 8 0.42 7.42 -5.57
N VAL A 9 1.32 6.59 -5.02
CA VAL A 9 0.95 5.68 -3.93
C VAL A 9 0.56 6.44 -2.67
N ALA A 10 1.30 7.48 -2.28
CA ALA A 10 0.95 8.29 -1.12
C ALA A 10 -0.44 8.95 -1.27
N ILE A 11 -0.75 9.49 -2.45
CA ILE A 11 -2.05 10.08 -2.76
C ILE A 11 -3.15 9.01 -2.66
N LEU A 12 -2.97 7.85 -3.28
CA LEU A 12 -3.96 6.77 -3.23
C LEU A 12 -4.18 6.26 -1.79
N SER A 13 -3.13 6.13 -0.99
CA SER A 13 -3.25 5.77 0.43
C SER A 13 -4.00 6.83 1.24
N LEU A 14 -3.77 8.12 0.99
CA LEU A 14 -4.52 9.20 1.63
C LEU A 14 -6.00 9.18 1.24
N LEU A 15 -6.30 8.95 -0.03
CA LEU A 15 -7.69 8.79 -0.49
C LEU A 15 -8.36 7.55 0.12
N GLN A 16 -7.63 6.46 0.36
CA GLN A 16 -8.16 5.27 1.04
C GLN A 16 -8.54 5.58 2.49
N ILE A 17 -7.67 6.27 3.23
CA ILE A 17 -7.97 6.69 4.60
C ILE A 17 -9.16 7.65 4.60
N GLY A 18 -9.19 8.62 3.68
CA GLY A 18 -10.29 9.57 3.54
C GLY A 18 -11.63 8.90 3.21
N THR A 19 -11.64 7.93 2.30
CA THR A 19 -12.86 7.18 1.96
C THR A 19 -13.31 6.29 3.12
N ALA A 20 -12.39 5.66 3.86
CA ALA A 20 -12.74 4.91 5.07
C ALA A 20 -13.37 5.83 6.14
N VAL A 21 -12.78 6.99 6.41
CA VAL A 21 -13.32 7.98 7.35
C VAL A 21 -14.68 8.51 6.88
N ALA A 22 -14.86 8.76 5.58
CA ALA A 22 -16.15 9.18 5.03
C ALA A 22 -17.23 8.11 5.21
N VAL A 23 -16.91 6.83 4.97
CA VAL A 23 -17.83 5.71 5.23
C VAL A 23 -18.19 5.64 6.72
N ILE A 24 -17.21 5.82 7.62
CA ILE A 24 -17.45 5.88 9.07
C ILE A 24 -18.38 7.03 9.44
N ALA A 25 -18.09 8.24 8.95
CA ALA A 25 -18.90 9.41 9.27
C ALA A 25 -20.33 9.27 8.76
N ILE A 26 -20.50 8.81 7.52
CA ILE A 26 -21.82 8.60 6.92
C ILE A 26 -22.59 7.51 7.67
N THR A 27 -21.92 6.41 8.04
CA THR A 27 -22.56 5.33 8.79
C THR A 27 -22.90 5.76 10.21
N ALA A 28 -21.97 6.38 10.94
CA ALA A 28 -22.21 6.82 12.32
C ALA A 28 -23.30 7.90 12.42
N VAL A 29 -23.26 8.91 11.56
CA VAL A 29 -24.24 10.02 11.60
C VAL A 29 -25.62 9.54 11.14
N ASN A 30 -25.70 8.80 10.03
CA ASN A 30 -26.99 8.41 9.48
C ASN A 30 -27.59 7.15 10.11
N LEU A 31 -26.79 6.27 10.73
CA LEU A 31 -27.33 5.15 11.52
C LEU A 31 -27.50 5.47 13.01
N GLY A 32 -26.70 6.38 13.58
CA GLY A 32 -26.85 6.80 14.98
C GLY A 32 -28.10 7.64 15.22
N ASN A 33 -28.49 8.47 14.26
CA ASN A 33 -29.62 9.39 14.41
C ASN A 33 -31.00 8.74 14.12
N VAL A 34 -31.04 7.44 13.83
CA VAL A 34 -32.29 6.70 13.50
C VAL A 34 -33.18 6.50 14.73
N GLN A 35 -32.65 6.74 15.95
CA GLN A 35 -33.49 6.81 17.16
C GLN A 35 -34.60 7.86 17.02
N SER A 36 -34.39 8.94 16.26
CA SER A 36 -35.38 10.01 16.14
C SER A 36 -36.59 9.65 15.27
N LEU A 37 -36.46 8.72 14.31
CA LEU A 37 -37.58 8.25 13.49
C LEU A 37 -38.50 7.28 14.24
N GLN A 38 -37.99 6.68 15.32
CA GLN A 38 -38.71 5.74 16.17
C GLN A 38 -39.83 6.45 16.95
N ASP A 39 -39.60 7.71 17.34
CA ASP A 39 -40.61 8.56 18.00
C ASP A 39 -41.74 8.99 17.05
N VAL A 40 -41.44 9.22 15.76
CA VAL A 40 -42.44 9.69 14.79
C VAL A 40 -43.37 8.56 14.35
N LEU A 41 -42.89 7.31 14.30
CA LEU A 41 -43.69 6.17 13.82
C LEU A 41 -44.39 5.34 14.93
N LYS A 42 -44.20 5.62 16.23
CA LYS A 42 -44.82 4.88 17.36
C LYS A 42 -44.72 3.34 17.26
N LEU A 43 -43.80 2.84 16.45
CA LEU A 43 -43.56 1.42 16.26
C LEU A 43 -42.48 1.03 17.27
N ASN A 44 -42.89 0.29 18.30
CA ASN A 44 -42.03 -0.25 19.36
C ASN A 44 -41.11 -1.39 18.84
N GLN A 45 -40.73 -1.33 17.56
CA GLN A 45 -39.87 -2.30 16.87
C GLN A 45 -38.65 -1.57 16.31
N LYS A 46 -37.46 -2.12 16.57
CA LYS A 46 -36.19 -1.67 16.00
C LYS A 46 -36.20 -1.95 14.49
N PHE A 47 -36.71 -1.01 13.70
CA PHE A 47 -36.63 -1.10 12.24
C PHE A 47 -35.21 -0.86 11.81
N CYS A 48 -34.70 -1.76 10.99
CA CYS A 48 -33.44 -1.53 10.34
C CYS A 48 -33.66 -1.16 8.87
N LEU A 49 -33.13 -0.01 8.47
CA LEU A 49 -33.29 0.58 7.14
C LEU A 49 -32.83 -0.31 5.96
N ALA A 50 -32.15 -1.42 6.23
CA ALA A 50 -31.66 -2.34 5.21
C ALA A 50 -32.58 -3.55 4.94
N SER A 51 -33.59 -3.82 5.77
CA SER A 51 -34.49 -4.96 5.55
C SER A 51 -35.94 -4.62 5.93
N SER A 52 -36.88 -4.99 5.06
CA SER A 52 -38.32 -4.82 5.30
C SER A 52 -38.89 -5.88 6.25
N ASP A 53 -38.14 -6.94 6.54
CA ASP A 53 -38.61 -8.07 7.34
C ASP A 53 -38.20 -7.94 8.81
N PRO A 54 -39.14 -7.75 9.75
CA PRO A 54 -38.84 -7.60 11.18
C PRO A 54 -38.27 -8.88 11.81
N LYS A 55 -38.45 -10.04 11.17
CA LYS A 55 -37.87 -11.33 11.61
C LYS A 55 -36.40 -11.49 11.22
N ASN A 56 -35.89 -10.68 10.28
CA ASN A 56 -34.54 -10.78 9.74
C ASN A 56 -33.59 -9.74 10.35
N MET A 57 -33.55 -9.64 11.69
CA MET A 57 -32.59 -8.76 12.41
C MET A 57 -31.13 -9.09 12.06
N SER A 58 -30.84 -10.30 11.58
CA SER A 58 -29.50 -10.74 11.20
C SER A 58 -28.88 -9.90 10.07
N ALA A 59 -29.67 -9.40 9.10
CA ALA A 59 -29.13 -8.70 7.94
C ALA A 59 -28.49 -7.35 8.30
N CYS A 60 -29.06 -6.66 9.29
CA CYS A 60 -28.53 -5.38 9.72
C CYS A 60 -27.36 -5.46 10.66
N THR A 61 -27.40 -6.42 11.60
CA THR A 61 -26.24 -6.75 12.40
C THR A 61 -25.08 -7.18 11.50
N TYR A 62 -25.36 -7.91 10.41
CA TYR A 62 -24.35 -8.30 9.43
C TYR A 62 -23.74 -7.09 8.71
N ILE A 63 -24.54 -6.16 8.19
CA ILE A 63 -24.02 -4.95 7.52
C ILE A 63 -23.18 -4.10 8.48
N TYR A 64 -23.63 -3.96 9.73
CA TYR A 64 -22.89 -3.23 10.76
C TYR A 64 -21.57 -3.92 11.13
N ALA A 65 -21.59 -5.23 11.29
CA ALA A 65 -20.40 -6.03 11.56
C ALA A 65 -19.41 -5.98 10.40
N VAL A 66 -19.88 -6.13 9.15
CA VAL A 66 -19.06 -6.02 7.95
C VAL A 66 -18.44 -4.62 7.85
N GLY A 67 -19.20 -3.56 8.15
CA GLY A 67 -18.69 -2.19 8.20
C GLY A 67 -17.57 -2.03 9.23
N ALA A 68 -17.82 -2.46 10.48
CA ALA A 68 -16.84 -2.40 11.57
C ALA A 68 -15.56 -3.19 11.25
N VAL A 69 -15.70 -4.42 10.76
CA VAL A 69 -14.56 -5.27 10.37
C VAL A 69 -13.76 -4.62 9.24
N SER A 70 -14.43 -4.05 8.24
CA SER A 70 -13.77 -3.36 7.11
C SER A 70 -12.93 -2.17 7.57
N ILE A 71 -13.40 -1.42 8.57
CA ILE A 71 -12.69 -0.29 9.15
C ILE A 71 -11.41 -0.76 9.85
N VAL A 72 -11.53 -1.75 10.73
CA VAL A 72 -10.39 -2.31 11.47
C VAL A 72 -9.35 -2.87 10.51
N PHE A 73 -9.80 -3.60 9.49
CA PHE A 73 -8.90 -4.19 8.49
C PHE A 73 -8.18 -3.12 7.65
N THR A 74 -8.87 -2.03 7.30
CA THR A 74 -8.27 -0.92 6.53
C THR A 74 -7.21 -0.19 7.36
N ILE A 75 -7.45 0.03 8.66
CA ILE A 75 -6.48 0.63 9.58
C ILE A 75 -5.28 -0.31 9.76
N LEU A 76 -5.51 -1.61 9.98
CA LEU A 76 -4.45 -2.61 10.11
C LEU A 76 -3.57 -2.65 8.86
N ILE A 77 -4.16 -2.67 7.67
CA ILE A 77 -3.42 -2.65 6.40
C ILE A 77 -2.61 -1.35 6.28
N GLY A 78 -3.18 -0.20 6.63
CA GLY A 78 -2.46 1.08 6.64
C GLY A 78 -1.26 1.09 7.58
N LEU A 79 -1.43 0.56 8.81
CA LEU A 79 -0.35 0.43 9.79
C LEU A 79 0.72 -0.57 9.32
N LEU A 80 0.30 -1.71 8.76
CA LEU A 80 1.20 -2.70 8.17
C LEU A 80 2.03 -2.08 7.06
N GLN A 81 1.42 -1.28 6.17
CA GLN A 81 2.13 -0.55 5.12
C GLN A 81 3.15 0.45 5.69
N LEU A 82 2.81 1.18 6.76
CA LEU A 82 3.75 2.09 7.43
C LEU A 82 4.95 1.36 8.04
N ILE A 83 4.72 0.20 8.67
CA ILE A 83 5.78 -0.58 9.33
C ILE A 83 6.65 -1.32 8.29
N THR A 84 6.05 -1.90 7.25
CA THR A 84 6.77 -2.66 6.22
C THR A 84 7.57 -1.78 5.25
N CYS A 85 7.23 -0.48 5.14
CA CYS A 85 7.95 0.45 4.28
C CYS A 85 9.42 0.68 4.67
N ASN A 86 9.86 0.32 5.89
CA ASN A 86 11.19 0.70 6.36
C ASN A 86 12.21 -0.45 6.55
N MET A 87 11.81 -1.74 6.52
CA MET A 87 12.70 -2.78 7.07
C MET A 87 13.14 -3.95 6.19
N CYS A 88 12.40 -4.42 5.18
CA CYS A 88 12.67 -5.81 4.70
C CYS A 88 12.89 -6.05 3.21
N GLY A 89 12.78 -5.07 2.29
CA GLY A 89 12.99 -5.32 0.85
C GLY A 89 11.97 -6.24 0.15
N CYS A 90 11.24 -7.08 0.91
CA CYS A 90 10.10 -7.91 0.50
C CYS A 90 8.75 -7.18 0.52
N GLY A 91 8.70 -5.94 1.04
CA GLY A 91 7.46 -5.17 1.22
C GLY A 91 6.61 -5.11 -0.05
N LYS A 92 7.23 -4.99 -1.23
CA LYS A 92 6.51 -4.85 -2.50
C LYS A 92 5.54 -5.99 -2.82
N ILE A 93 5.89 -7.23 -2.50
CA ILE A 93 5.03 -8.39 -2.79
C ILE A 93 3.92 -8.48 -1.75
N MET A 94 4.27 -8.31 -0.47
CA MET A 94 3.28 -8.32 0.62
C MET A 94 2.25 -7.21 0.44
N ASP A 95 2.68 -5.99 0.10
CA ASP A 95 1.78 -4.86 -0.19
C ASP A 95 0.82 -5.20 -1.32
N ALA A 96 1.30 -5.85 -2.38
CA ALA A 96 0.46 -6.26 -3.49
C ALA A 96 -0.59 -7.30 -3.07
N VAL A 97 -0.21 -8.28 -2.25
CA VAL A 97 -1.13 -9.31 -1.73
C VAL A 97 -2.19 -8.70 -0.82
N PHE A 98 -1.80 -7.83 0.13
CA PHE A 98 -2.76 -7.15 1.00
C PHE A 98 -3.72 -6.26 0.22
N THR A 99 -3.20 -5.54 -0.79
CA THR A 99 -4.04 -4.70 -1.64
C THR A 99 -5.01 -5.55 -2.47
N ALA A 100 -4.59 -6.72 -2.95
CA ALA A 100 -5.48 -7.65 -3.67
C ALA A 100 -6.59 -8.21 -2.76
N LEU A 101 -6.24 -8.63 -1.54
CA LEU A 101 -7.21 -9.12 -0.56
C LEU A 101 -8.20 -8.03 -0.16
N ALA A 102 -7.73 -6.81 0.09
CA ALA A 102 -8.59 -5.67 0.37
C ALA A 102 -9.50 -5.34 -0.82
N CYS A 103 -8.98 -5.38 -2.05
CA CYS A 103 -9.79 -5.20 -3.25
C CYS A 103 -10.89 -6.26 -3.33
N ALA A 104 -10.55 -7.54 -3.17
CA ALA A 104 -11.51 -8.64 -3.21
C ALA A 104 -12.59 -8.49 -2.13
N TRP A 105 -12.19 -8.10 -0.91
CA TRP A 105 -13.11 -7.85 0.20
C TRP A 105 -14.11 -6.74 -0.12
N TRP A 106 -13.64 -5.58 -0.58
CA TRP A 106 -14.51 -4.45 -0.93
C TRP A 106 -15.40 -4.75 -2.14
N LEU A 107 -14.94 -5.59 -3.05
CA LEU A 107 -15.72 -6.03 -4.21
C LEU A 107 -16.90 -6.93 -3.77
N VAL A 108 -16.65 -7.88 -2.87
CA VAL A 108 -17.71 -8.71 -2.26
C VAL A 108 -18.69 -7.84 -1.46
N ALA A 109 -18.19 -6.90 -0.66
CA ALA A 109 -19.03 -5.96 0.08
C ALA A 109 -19.90 -5.09 -0.86
N GLY A 110 -19.34 -4.62 -1.97
CA GLY A 110 -20.08 -3.87 -3.00
C GLY A 110 -21.21 -4.67 -3.62
N PHE A 111 -20.99 -5.95 -3.94
CA PHE A 111 -22.05 -6.81 -4.47
C PHE A 111 -23.16 -7.07 -3.46
N ILE A 112 -22.81 -7.42 -2.22
CA ILE A 112 -23.78 -7.69 -1.16
C ILE A 112 -24.63 -6.45 -0.87
N THR A 113 -23.99 -5.29 -0.69
CA THR A 113 -24.70 -4.03 -0.41
C THR A 113 -25.56 -3.57 -1.58
N ALA A 114 -25.13 -3.80 -2.83
CA ALA A 114 -25.93 -3.51 -4.02
C ALA A 114 -27.18 -4.40 -4.10
N ALA A 115 -27.06 -5.69 -3.80
CA ALA A 115 -28.19 -6.63 -3.80
C ALA A 115 -29.24 -6.24 -2.75
N HIS A 116 -28.82 -5.94 -1.52
CA HIS A 116 -29.72 -5.51 -0.45
C HIS A 116 -30.34 -4.13 -0.72
N THR A 117 -29.58 -3.19 -1.28
CA THR A 117 -30.11 -1.87 -1.64
C THR A 117 -31.19 -1.95 -2.71
N LYS A 118 -31.02 -2.81 -3.71
CA LYS A 118 -32.05 -3.06 -4.73
C LYS A 118 -33.32 -3.64 -4.11
N ALA A 119 -33.20 -4.67 -3.27
CA ALA A 119 -34.34 -5.25 -2.57
C ALA A 119 -35.08 -4.23 -1.70
N ALA A 120 -34.34 -3.42 -0.94
CA ALA A 120 -34.91 -2.39 -0.06
C ALA A 120 -35.60 -1.24 -0.83
N ASN A 121 -35.06 -0.85 -1.99
CA ASN A 121 -35.66 0.18 -2.83
C ASN A 121 -36.91 -0.31 -3.58
N SER A 122 -37.01 -1.61 -3.85
CA SER A 122 -38.17 -2.22 -4.50
C SER A 122 -39.29 -2.65 -3.53
N ALA A 123 -39.03 -2.63 -2.21
CA ALA A 123 -40.03 -2.97 -1.20
C ALA A 123 -41.16 -1.92 -1.15
N ARG A 124 -42.40 -2.37 -0.99
CA ARG A 124 -43.56 -1.52 -0.73
C ARG A 124 -44.06 -1.78 0.70
N PRO A 125 -44.25 -0.74 1.54
CA PRO A 125 -44.10 0.69 1.26
C PRO A 125 -42.64 1.14 1.09
N ALA A 126 -42.42 2.19 0.29
CA ALA A 126 -41.07 2.69 -0.01
C ALA A 126 -40.40 3.20 1.27
N ILE A 127 -39.30 2.55 1.66
CA ILE A 127 -38.53 2.94 2.84
C ILE A 127 -37.81 4.26 2.52
N PRO A 128 -37.95 5.33 3.34
CA PRO A 128 -37.24 6.59 3.11
C PRO A 128 -35.71 6.41 3.20
N GLY A 129 -34.94 7.25 2.49
CA GLY A 129 -33.48 7.22 2.52
C GLY A 129 -32.80 6.39 1.42
N SER A 130 -33.42 6.26 0.24
CA SER A 130 -32.79 5.61 -0.93
C SER A 130 -31.47 6.26 -1.35
N GLN A 131 -31.33 7.59 -1.21
CA GLN A 131 -30.10 8.31 -1.54
C GLN A 131 -28.90 7.86 -0.70
N TRP A 132 -29.08 7.68 0.62
CA TRP A 132 -28.01 7.24 1.51
C TRP A 132 -27.55 5.81 1.24
N ARG A 133 -28.50 4.90 0.95
CA ARG A 133 -28.19 3.52 0.58
C ARG A 133 -27.39 3.46 -0.72
N ASN A 134 -27.80 4.24 -1.73
CA ASN A 134 -27.05 4.34 -2.98
C ASN A 134 -25.65 4.95 -2.79
N ALA A 135 -25.51 5.94 -1.89
CA ALA A 135 -24.21 6.53 -1.57
C ALA A 135 -23.25 5.51 -0.97
N VAL A 136 -23.72 4.66 -0.04
CA VAL A 136 -22.89 3.59 0.56
C VAL A 136 -22.44 2.58 -0.51
N VAL A 137 -23.34 2.17 -1.41
CA VAL A 137 -22.99 1.28 -2.52
C VAL A 137 -21.92 1.93 -3.40
N LEU A 138 -22.09 3.21 -3.74
CA LEU A 138 -21.14 3.94 -4.57
C LEU A 138 -19.76 4.08 -3.89
N LEU A 139 -19.72 4.33 -2.57
CA LEU A 139 -18.48 4.35 -1.79
C LEU A 139 -17.78 2.98 -1.77
N CYS A 140 -18.53 1.87 -1.71
CA CYS A 140 -17.96 0.52 -1.80
C CYS A 140 -17.31 0.26 -3.18
N TRP A 141 -17.94 0.73 -4.26
CA TRP A 141 -17.36 0.63 -5.60
C TRP A 141 -16.11 1.51 -5.77
N VAL A 142 -16.16 2.74 -5.27
CA VAL A 142 -15.01 3.67 -5.32
C VAL A 142 -13.83 3.10 -4.53
N THR A 143 -14.05 2.59 -3.32
CA THR A 143 -13.00 1.97 -2.50
C THR A 143 -12.43 0.73 -3.18
N SER A 144 -13.26 -0.16 -3.73
CA SER A 144 -12.80 -1.30 -4.55
C SER A 144 -11.95 -0.83 -5.74
N GLY A 145 -12.34 0.24 -6.42
CA GLY A 145 -11.58 0.82 -7.52
C GLY A 145 -10.22 1.38 -7.07
N LEU A 146 -10.16 2.04 -5.91
CA LEU A 146 -8.91 2.55 -5.32
C LEU A 146 -7.93 1.41 -4.99
N PHE A 147 -8.41 0.35 -4.33
CA PHE A 147 -7.58 -0.83 -4.06
C PHE A 147 -7.14 -1.51 -5.36
N GLY A 148 -8.02 -1.64 -6.36
CA GLY A 148 -7.68 -2.17 -7.68
C GLY A 148 -6.59 -1.35 -8.38
N ALA A 149 -6.70 -0.01 -8.36
CA ALA A 149 -5.70 0.88 -8.95
C ALA A 149 -4.34 0.76 -8.24
N LEU A 150 -4.32 0.71 -6.91
CA LEU A 150 -3.10 0.47 -6.15
C LEU A 150 -2.48 -0.88 -6.50
N PHE A 151 -3.29 -1.94 -6.60
CA PHE A 151 -2.83 -3.26 -6.98
C PHE A 151 -2.13 -3.25 -8.34
N VAL A 152 -2.72 -2.59 -9.34
CA VAL A 152 -2.12 -2.42 -10.66
C VAL A 152 -0.79 -1.67 -10.57
N VAL A 153 -0.69 -0.59 -9.78
CA VAL A 153 0.55 0.15 -9.58
C VAL A 153 1.63 -0.73 -8.94
N HIS A 154 1.29 -1.55 -7.95
CA HIS A 154 2.20 -2.52 -7.34
C HIS A 154 2.66 -3.56 -8.37
N MET A 155 1.74 -4.10 -9.18
CA MET A 155 2.06 -5.06 -10.23
C MET A 155 2.97 -4.48 -11.30
N LEU A 156 2.71 -3.25 -11.76
CA LEU A 156 3.58 -2.54 -12.71
C LEU A 156 4.98 -2.33 -12.14
N ARG A 157 5.11 -2.01 -10.84
CA ARG A 157 6.41 -1.90 -10.18
C ARG A 157 7.15 -3.23 -10.11
N ILE A 158 6.46 -4.32 -9.79
CA ILE A 158 7.05 -5.67 -9.73
C ILE A 158 7.47 -6.11 -11.14
N GLY A 159 6.60 -5.94 -12.14
CA GLY A 159 6.86 -6.27 -13.55
C GLY A 159 8.04 -5.50 -14.14
N CYS A 160 8.05 -4.18 -14.03
CA CYS A 160 9.16 -3.33 -14.52
C CYS A 160 10.50 -3.66 -13.84
N SER A 161 10.48 -4.11 -12.58
CA SER A 161 11.69 -4.55 -11.87
C SER A 161 12.29 -5.81 -12.49
N ARG A 162 11.46 -6.76 -12.94
CA ARG A 162 11.90 -7.99 -13.61
C ARG A 162 12.47 -7.70 -14.99
N CYS A 163 11.81 -6.85 -15.79
CA CYS A 163 12.28 -6.50 -17.13
C CYS A 163 13.68 -5.84 -17.12
N ARG A 164 13.96 -4.96 -16.15
CA ARG A 164 15.29 -4.33 -16.03
C ARG A 164 16.39 -5.29 -15.59
N ARG A 165 16.09 -6.32 -14.81
CA ARG A 165 17.09 -7.33 -14.41
C ARG A 165 17.46 -8.24 -15.59
N PHE A 166 16.48 -8.61 -16.42
CA PHE A 166 16.74 -9.41 -17.61
C PHE A 166 17.62 -8.67 -18.63
N GLY A 167 17.37 -7.38 -18.86
CA GLY A 167 18.20 -6.58 -19.78
C GLY A 167 19.65 -6.39 -19.34
N LYS A 168 19.94 -6.40 -18.03
CA LYS A 168 21.32 -6.31 -17.53
C LYS A 168 22.08 -7.62 -17.57
N LYS A 169 21.38 -8.76 -17.45
CA LYS A 169 22.04 -10.07 -17.43
C LYS A 169 22.60 -10.44 -18.81
N GLY A 170 21.87 -10.14 -19.89
CA GLY A 170 22.37 -10.33 -21.26
C GLY A 170 23.59 -9.47 -21.61
N SER A 171 23.66 -8.22 -21.12
CA SER A 171 24.78 -7.33 -21.42
C SER A 171 26.09 -7.68 -20.69
N GLN A 172 26.02 -8.48 -19.62
CA GLN A 172 27.21 -8.84 -18.84
C GLN A 172 27.90 -10.09 -19.43
N ASP A 173 27.10 -11.04 -19.95
CA ASP A 173 27.63 -12.24 -20.63
C ASP A 173 28.39 -11.89 -21.92
N ASP A 174 28.01 -10.81 -22.60
CA ASP A 174 28.72 -10.33 -23.80
C ASP A 174 30.06 -9.65 -23.49
N VAL A 175 30.17 -8.95 -22.35
CA VAL A 175 31.42 -8.28 -21.92
C VAL A 175 32.43 -9.28 -21.37
N GLU A 176 31.98 -10.29 -20.63
CA GLU A 176 32.85 -11.34 -20.10
C GLU A 176 33.41 -12.23 -21.23
N LYS A 177 32.61 -12.53 -22.26
CA LYS A 177 33.11 -13.18 -23.49
C LYS A 177 34.03 -12.30 -24.32
N ALA A 178 33.84 -10.98 -24.32
CA ALA A 178 34.75 -10.06 -25.03
C ALA A 178 36.11 -9.90 -24.30
N GLY A 179 36.13 -9.96 -22.97
CA GLY A 179 37.36 -9.90 -22.17
C GLY A 179 38.29 -11.10 -22.39
N LEU A 180 37.73 -12.31 -22.42
CA LEU A 180 38.50 -13.54 -22.64
C LEU A 180 39.09 -13.66 -24.06
N ARG A 181 38.60 -12.88 -25.04
CA ARG A 181 39.12 -12.89 -26.41
C ARG A 181 40.35 -12.00 -26.61
N ASN A 182 40.64 -11.10 -25.68
CA ASN A 182 41.78 -10.18 -25.77
C ASN A 182 43.03 -10.67 -25.01
N GLU A 183 42.92 -11.70 -24.18
CA GLU A 183 44.06 -12.27 -23.44
C GLU A 183 44.90 -13.25 -24.28
N SER A 184 44.55 -13.49 -25.55
CA SER A 184 45.40 -14.22 -26.52
C SER A 184 46.35 -13.32 -27.32
N ARG A 185 46.36 -12.01 -27.08
CA ARG A 185 47.38 -11.11 -27.61
C ARG A 185 48.46 -10.93 -26.56
N ALA A 186 49.41 -11.86 -26.55
CA ALA A 186 50.64 -11.75 -25.79
C ALA A 186 51.26 -10.36 -26.04
N PRO A 187 51.60 -9.59 -24.99
CA PRO A 187 52.47 -8.44 -25.17
C PRO A 187 53.84 -8.99 -25.58
N SER A 188 54.26 -8.69 -26.80
CA SER A 188 55.66 -8.75 -27.20
C SER A 188 56.44 -7.72 -26.39
N ALA A 189 56.71 -8.06 -25.12
CA ALA A 189 57.67 -7.43 -24.25
C ALA A 189 58.90 -8.33 -24.21
N ALA A 190 59.62 -8.36 -25.32
CA ALA A 190 60.98 -8.87 -25.37
C ALA A 190 61.80 -7.92 -26.22
N VAL A 191 62.89 -7.41 -25.62
CA VAL A 191 63.98 -6.64 -26.25
C VAL A 191 63.56 -5.19 -26.55
N GLU A 192 64.00 -4.14 -25.85
CA GLU A 192 65.26 -3.81 -25.21
C GLU A 192 65.00 -2.89 -24.02
N LEU A 193 65.75 -3.03 -22.92
CA LEU A 193 66.33 -1.91 -22.15
C LEU A 193 67.11 -2.48 -20.96
N GLY A 194 68.15 -3.25 -21.30
CA GLY A 194 69.31 -3.40 -20.43
C GLY A 194 70.22 -2.20 -20.65
N LYS A 195 70.06 -1.14 -19.85
CA LYS A 195 71.18 -0.29 -19.44
C LYS A 195 70.78 0.61 -18.27
N GLU A 196 71.32 0.22 -17.11
CA GLU A 196 71.88 1.12 -16.11
C GLU A 196 71.08 2.38 -15.76
N VAL A 197 70.35 2.35 -14.64
CA VAL A 197 70.51 3.42 -13.65
C VAL A 197 70.56 2.80 -12.26
N ALA A 198 71.75 2.90 -11.70
CA ALA A 198 72.09 2.56 -10.34
C ALA A 198 71.31 3.38 -9.31
N ALA A 199 71.13 2.74 -8.15
CA ALA A 199 70.99 3.36 -6.83
C ALA A 199 69.75 4.24 -6.59
N ARG A 200 68.87 3.77 -5.70
CA ARG A 200 68.65 4.41 -4.40
C ARG A 200 67.87 3.54 -3.42
N PRO A 201 68.06 3.77 -2.10
CA PRO A 201 67.90 2.76 -1.06
C PRO A 201 66.49 2.69 -0.49
N TYR A 202 66.21 1.50 0.04
CA TYR A 202 65.33 1.18 1.16
C TYR A 202 65.18 2.35 2.17
N MET A 203 63.92 2.79 2.38
CA MET A 203 63.49 3.43 3.61
C MET A 203 62.21 2.75 4.10
N LEU A 204 62.37 2.10 5.25
CA LEU A 204 61.31 1.64 6.12
C LEU A 204 60.35 2.77 6.50
N GLY A 205 59.07 2.40 6.63
CA GLY A 205 58.21 2.79 7.75
C GLY A 205 57.54 4.16 7.69
N ARG A 206 56.20 4.16 7.60
CA ARG A 206 55.38 5.14 8.35
C ARG A 206 53.94 4.67 8.54
N PHE A 207 53.60 4.42 9.81
CA PHE A 207 52.37 4.82 10.52
C PHE A 207 51.17 5.23 9.64
N GLY A 208 49.98 4.64 9.79
CA GLY A 208 49.17 4.82 11.01
C GLY A 208 48.65 6.26 11.08
N GLY A 209 47.39 6.50 10.66
CA GLY A 209 46.80 7.84 10.80
C GLY A 209 45.57 8.12 9.92
N SER A 210 44.39 7.82 10.47
CA SER A 210 43.22 8.72 10.57
C SER A 210 42.85 9.65 9.39
N LYS A 211 41.66 9.42 8.81
CA LYS A 211 40.72 10.50 8.49
C LYS A 211 39.43 10.34 9.30
N GLN A 212 39.34 11.15 10.36
CA GLN A 212 38.09 11.63 10.92
C GLN A 212 37.40 12.54 9.89
N ALA A 213 36.08 12.39 9.75
CA ALA A 213 35.11 13.45 9.49
C ALA A 213 33.74 12.87 9.90
N ALA A 214 33.24 13.09 11.11
CA ALA A 214 32.65 14.32 11.66
C ALA A 214 31.13 14.42 11.38
N GLY A 215 30.36 14.56 12.48
CA GLY A 215 28.95 14.95 12.53
C GLY A 215 27.96 13.76 12.54
N ASN A 216 27.07 13.56 13.49
CA ASN A 216 26.47 14.51 14.44
C ASN A 216 25.89 13.74 15.64
N ALA A 217 26.15 14.23 16.85
CA ALA A 217 25.54 13.79 18.09
C ALA A 217 24.54 14.87 18.57
N GLY A 218 23.43 14.44 19.17
CA GLY A 218 22.39 15.29 19.78
C GLY A 218 21.01 14.94 19.20
N SER A 219 20.00 14.54 19.96
CA SER A 219 19.66 14.96 21.32
C SER A 219 18.77 13.93 22.00
N TYR A 220 19.04 13.69 23.28
CA TYR A 220 18.11 13.07 24.23
C TYR A 220 17.21 14.15 24.86
N LEU A 221 15.97 13.73 25.13
CA LEU A 221 15.13 14.11 26.28
C LEU A 221 14.75 15.58 26.50
N SER A 222 13.45 15.86 26.36
CA SER A 222 12.69 16.55 27.41
C SER A 222 11.20 16.41 27.14
N GLY A 223 10.50 15.66 27.99
CA GLY A 223 9.07 15.88 28.23
C GLY A 223 8.89 16.99 29.26
N PRO A 224 7.68 17.54 29.38
CA PRO A 224 7.21 18.07 30.65
C PRO A 224 5.97 17.32 31.15
N ASN A 225 6.02 17.06 32.46
CA ASN A 225 4.85 16.95 33.32
C ASN A 225 3.94 18.16 33.14
N ILE A 226 2.66 17.93 32.85
CA ILE A 226 1.50 18.59 33.47
C ILE A 226 0.37 17.56 33.50
#